data_AF-M2LGF9-F1
#
_entry.id   AF-M2LGF9-F1
#
_cell.length_a   1.000
_cell.length_b   1.000
_cell.length_c   1.000
_cell.angle_alpha   90.00
_cell.angle_beta   90.00
_cell.angle_gamma   90.00
#
_symmetry.space_group_name_H-M   'P 1'
#
loop_
_entity.id
_entity.type
_entity.pdbx_description
1 polymer ?
#
loop_
_entity_poly.entity_id
_entity_poly.type
_entity_poly.pdbx_seq_one_letter_code
_entity_poly.pdbx_strand_id
1 'polypeptide(L)'
;MVVFALLIINKAGGLIYNRTFHEGLQKLDSNDYLILAGTFHGIHAISRSINPAPAVQPPPGYRRPQTTGIQSLESSHFRLTCFQTPTGVKLLLFTSPEQPNTDIVVRRCYEIYGDFVVKNPFYAMEMPIRVEKFDRSLGAYLVRPG
;
A
#
# COMPACT_ATOMS: atom_id res chain seq x y z
N MET A 1 -9.65 -15.76 -6.01
CA MET A 1 -9.33 -14.34 -6.31
C MET A 1 -9.93 -13.50 -5.19
N VAL A 2 -9.09 -13.11 -4.24
CA VAL A 2 -9.54 -12.35 -3.05
C VAL A 2 -8.52 -11.28 -2.69
N VAL A 3 -9.01 -10.18 -2.13
CA VAL A 3 -8.19 -9.18 -1.44
C VAL A 3 -8.23 -9.48 0.05
N PHE A 4 -7.10 -9.83 0.64
CA PHE A 4 -7.01 -10.18 2.05
C PHE A 4 -6.97 -8.94 2.94
N ALA A 5 -6.07 -8.00 2.65
CA ALA A 5 -5.84 -6.85 3.52
C ALA A 5 -5.26 -5.64 2.77
N LEU A 6 -5.47 -4.45 3.33
CA LEU A 6 -4.80 -3.21 2.93
C LEU A 6 -4.09 -2.61 4.15
N LEU A 7 -2.80 -2.34 4.01
CA LEU A 7 -2.03 -1.56 4.96
C LEU A 7 -1.61 -0.24 4.30
N ILE A 8 -1.58 0.85 5.06
CA ILE A 8 -1.06 2.14 4.61
C ILE A 8 0.04 2.58 5.58
N ILE A 9 1.21 2.81 5.02
CA ILE A 9 2.41 3.25 5.73
C ILE A 9 2.68 4.69 5.33
N ASN A 10 2.86 5.55 6.32
CA ASN A 10 3.16 6.96 6.10
C ASN A 10 4.59 7.17 5.56
N LYS A 11 4.96 8.41 5.25
CA LYS A 11 6.28 8.71 4.65
C LYS A 11 7.44 8.43 5.61
N ALA A 12 7.19 8.42 6.91
CA ALA A 12 8.16 8.12 7.96
C ALA A 12 8.28 6.62 8.30
N GLY A 13 7.48 5.76 7.67
CA GLY A 13 7.51 4.31 7.92
C GLY A 13 6.56 3.82 9.01
N GLY A 14 5.75 4.71 9.58
CA GLY A 14 4.71 4.35 10.55
C GLY A 14 3.47 3.78 9.87
N LEU A 15 2.90 2.73 10.44
CA LEU A 15 1.59 2.22 10.03
C LEU A 15 0.49 3.21 10.44
N ILE A 16 -0.27 3.70 9.47
CA ILE A 16 -1.39 4.61 9.70
C ILE A 16 -2.75 4.00 9.37
N TYR A 17 -2.78 2.85 8.69
CA TYR A 17 -4.02 2.10 8.46
C TYR A 17 -3.72 0.62 8.26
N ASN A 18 -4.61 -0.22 8.79
CA ASN A 18 -4.61 -1.67 8.64
C ASN A 18 -6.06 -2.11 8.62
N ARG A 19 -6.45 -2.86 7.59
CA ARG A 19 -7.74 -3.54 7.58
C ARG A 19 -7.68 -4.85 6.79
N THR A 20 -8.30 -5.87 7.36
CA THR A 20 -8.59 -7.16 6.73
C THR A 20 -9.97 -7.12 6.06
N PHE A 21 -10.06 -7.59 4.83
CA PHE A 21 -11.30 -7.67 4.03
C PHE A 21 -11.75 -9.11 3.80
N HIS A 22 -10.83 -10.08 3.87
CA HIS A 22 -11.13 -11.50 3.74
C HIS A 22 -10.20 -12.31 4.65
N GLU A 23 -10.69 -13.42 5.20
CA GLU A 23 -9.88 -14.35 5.99
C GLU A 23 -8.88 -15.11 5.11
N GLY A 24 -7.87 -15.74 5.71
CA GLY A 24 -6.90 -16.57 4.98
C GLY A 24 -5.44 -16.16 5.18
N LEU A 25 -5.20 -15.00 5.79
CA LEU A 25 -3.89 -14.65 6.36
C LEU A 25 -3.94 -14.77 7.88
N GLN A 26 -2.81 -15.14 8.49
CA GLN A 26 -2.68 -15.09 9.93
C GLN A 26 -2.85 -13.65 10.42
N LYS A 27 -3.77 -13.44 11.37
CA LYS A 27 -3.96 -12.14 11.99
C LYS A 27 -2.79 -11.86 12.94
N LEU A 28 -2.06 -10.79 12.66
CA LEU A 28 -1.03 -10.27 13.54
C LEU A 28 -1.64 -9.41 14.65
N ASP A 29 -0.92 -9.26 15.75
CA ASP A 29 -1.28 -8.28 16.77
C ASP A 29 -0.91 -6.85 16.33
N SER A 30 -1.32 -5.86 17.12
CA SER A 30 -1.09 -4.45 16.80
C SER A 30 0.41 -4.10 16.72
N ASN A 31 1.25 -4.69 17.57
CA ASN A 31 2.68 -4.39 17.61
C ASN A 31 3.41 -5.04 16.43
N ASP A 32 3.05 -6.27 16.10
CA ASP A 32 3.57 -7.01 14.95
C ASP A 32 3.27 -6.27 13.64
N TYR A 33 2.07 -5.68 13.50
CA TYR A 33 1.75 -4.84 12.35
C TYR A 33 2.61 -3.57 12.28
N LEU A 34 2.93 -2.94 13.43
CA LEU A 34 3.84 -1.80 13.48
C LEU A 34 5.26 -2.20 13.06
N ILE A 35 5.75 -3.34 13.55
CA ILE A 35 7.06 -3.90 13.19
C ILE A 35 7.10 -4.24 11.69
N LEU A 36 6.06 -4.88 11.16
CA LEU A 36 5.95 -5.21 9.73
C LEU A 36 6.03 -3.94 8.88
N ALA A 37 5.31 -2.89 9.23
CA ALA A 37 5.32 -1.63 8.49
C ALA A 37 6.71 -0.97 8.48
N GLY A 38 7.35 -0.87 9.65
CA GLY A 38 8.70 -0.31 9.78
C GLY A 38 9.75 -1.13 9.01
N THR A 39 9.66 -2.46 9.12
CA THR A 39 10.56 -3.39 8.42
C THR A 39 10.39 -3.27 6.91
N PHE A 40 9.15 -3.30 6.41
CA PHE A 40 8.88 -3.11 4.99
C PHE A 40 9.41 -1.77 4.51
N HIS A 41 9.20 -0.69 5.27
CA HIS A 41 9.69 0.64 4.91
C HIS A 41 11.22 0.67 4.76
N GLY A 42 11.95 0.05 5.69
CA GLY A 42 13.41 -0.08 5.64
C GLY A 42 13.88 -0.91 4.43
N ILE A 43 13.32 -2.11 4.25
CA ILE A 43 13.68 -2.99 3.13
C ILE A 43 13.34 -2.34 1.78
N HIS A 44 12.23 -1.61 1.69
CA HIS A 44 11.85 -0.85 0.49
C HIS A 44 12.89 0.20 0.13
N ALA A 45 13.44 0.92 1.11
CA ALA A 45 14.50 1.88 0.91
C ALA A 45 15.83 1.21 0.51
N ILE A 46 16.18 0.09 1.13
CA ILE A 46 17.37 -0.70 0.78
C ILE A 46 17.26 -1.25 -0.65
N SER A 47 16.09 -1.78 -1.03
CA SER A 47 15.84 -2.27 -2.39
C SER A 47 16.07 -1.19 -3.45
N ARG A 48 15.77 0.07 -3.12
CA ARG A 48 16.06 1.22 -3.98
C ARG A 48 17.56 1.52 -4.08
N SER A 49 18.32 1.39 -2.98
CA SER A 49 19.77 1.70 -2.98
C SER A 49 20.61 0.61 -3.67
N ILE A 50 20.18 -0.65 -3.60
CA ILE A 50 20.87 -1.77 -4.25
C ILE A 50 20.42 -1.99 -5.70
N ASN A 51 19.57 -1.11 -6.25
CA ASN A 51 19.07 -1.25 -7.61
C ASN A 51 20.26 -1.23 -8.62
N PRO A 52 20.50 -2.33 -9.36
CA PRO A 52 21.64 -2.41 -10.27
C PRO A 52 21.40 -1.63 -11.57
N ALA A 53 20.18 -1.17 -11.84
CA ALA A 53 19.90 -0.40 -13.04
C ALA A 53 20.70 0.91 -13.02
N PRO A 54 21.42 1.24 -14.11
CA PRO A 54 22.17 2.48 -14.20
C PRO A 54 21.22 3.68 -14.06
N ALA A 55 21.73 4.76 -13.46
CA ALA A 55 21.02 6.03 -13.39
C ALA A 55 20.88 6.64 -14.79
N VAL A 56 19.90 6.16 -15.56
CA VAL A 56 19.60 6.71 -16.89
C VAL A 56 18.88 8.03 -16.66
N GLN A 57 19.54 9.15 -16.98
CA GLN A 57 18.88 10.45 -17.07
C GLN A 57 17.77 10.32 -18.12
N PRO A 58 16.49 10.51 -17.74
CA PRO A 58 15.44 10.42 -18.72
C PRO A 58 15.57 11.59 -19.72
N PRO A 59 15.17 11.40 -20.98
CA PRO A 59 15.18 12.48 -21.96
C PRO A 59 14.36 13.69 -21.45
N PRO A 60 14.71 14.92 -21.86
CA PRO A 60 13.95 16.12 -21.51
C PRO A 60 12.46 15.92 -21.83
N GLY A 61 11.58 16.12 -20.85
CA GLY A 61 10.13 15.95 -20.99
C GLY A 61 9.59 14.57 -20.62
N TYR A 62 10.44 13.54 -20.43
CA TYR A 62 10.02 12.24 -19.89
C TYR A 62 10.33 12.15 -18.39
N ARG A 63 9.30 12.01 -17.55
CA ARG A 63 9.49 11.52 -16.18
C ARG A 63 9.42 10.01 -16.23
N ARG A 64 10.55 9.30 -16.40
CA ARG A 64 10.56 7.87 -16.03
C ARG A 64 10.14 7.80 -14.56
N PRO A 65 9.22 6.91 -14.17
CA PRO A 65 9.00 6.65 -12.76
C PRO A 65 10.33 6.17 -12.20
N GLN A 66 10.94 6.95 -11.31
CA GLN A 66 12.10 6.46 -10.57
C GLN A 66 11.69 5.16 -9.89
N THR A 67 12.56 4.15 -9.93
CA THR A 67 12.36 2.93 -9.16
C THR A 67 12.14 3.32 -7.71
N THR A 68 10.94 3.08 -7.19
CA THR A 68 10.55 3.54 -5.86
C THR A 68 11.13 2.65 -4.76
N GLY A 69 11.43 1.38 -5.09
CA GLY A 69 11.80 0.31 -4.18
C GLY A 69 11.03 -0.95 -4.54
N ILE A 70 10.61 -1.72 -3.53
CA ILE A 70 9.79 -2.92 -3.71
C ILE A 70 8.42 -2.54 -4.30
N GLN A 71 8.02 -3.23 -5.36
CA GLN A 71 6.70 -3.07 -6.01
C GLN A 71 5.80 -4.29 -5.82
N SER A 72 6.38 -5.49 -5.74
CA SER A 72 5.64 -6.71 -5.43
C SER A 72 6.52 -7.71 -4.69
N LEU A 73 5.90 -8.50 -3.81
CA LEU A 73 6.46 -9.70 -3.20
C LEU A 73 5.42 -10.82 -3.36
N GLU A 74 5.84 -11.96 -3.88
CA GLU A 74 4.95 -13.09 -4.14
C GLU A 74 5.41 -14.34 -3.37
N SER A 75 4.42 -15.08 -2.88
CA SER A 75 4.60 -16.37 -2.21
C SER A 75 3.52 -17.34 -2.71
N SER A 76 3.59 -18.60 -2.29
CA SER A 76 2.55 -19.60 -2.55
C SER A 76 1.19 -19.27 -1.93
N HIS A 77 1.13 -18.38 -0.94
CA HIS A 77 -0.09 -18.09 -0.18
C HIS A 77 -0.68 -16.72 -0.46
N PHE A 78 0.17 -15.75 -0.79
CA PHE A 78 -0.27 -14.39 -1.08
C PHE A 78 0.68 -13.66 -2.01
N ARG A 79 0.14 -12.66 -2.69
CA ARG A 79 0.89 -11.59 -3.35
C ARG A 79 0.68 -10.28 -2.58
N LEU A 80 1.78 -9.65 -2.20
CA LEU A 80 1.83 -8.28 -1.74
C LEU A 80 2.14 -7.37 -2.93
N THR A 81 1.32 -6.35 -3.15
CA THR A 81 1.57 -5.27 -4.12
C THR A 81 1.79 -3.96 -3.35
N CYS A 82 2.88 -3.26 -3.65
CA CYS A 82 3.24 -1.99 -3.03
C CYS A 82 3.11 -0.84 -4.04
N PHE A 83 2.28 0.14 -3.71
CA PHE A 83 2.21 1.41 -4.44
C PHE A 83 2.71 2.54 -3.55
N GLN A 84 3.86 3.12 -3.91
CA GLN A 84 4.37 4.34 -3.29
C GLN A 84 3.87 5.58 -4.05
N THR A 85 3.18 6.45 -3.33
CA THR A 85 2.68 7.73 -3.83
C THR A 85 3.82 8.75 -4.01
N PRO A 86 3.63 9.82 -4.81
CA PRO A 86 4.61 10.91 -4.93
C PRO A 86 4.94 11.60 -3.59
N THR A 87 4.04 11.56 -2.61
CA THR A 87 4.25 12.14 -1.27
C THR A 87 4.93 11.17 -0.29
N GLY A 88 5.26 9.96 -0.72
CA GLY A 88 6.02 8.98 0.07
C GLY A 88 5.19 7.96 0.86
N VAL A 89 3.87 8.14 0.92
CA VAL A 89 2.91 7.17 1.50
C VAL A 89 2.92 5.88 0.67
N LYS A 90 2.88 4.72 1.32
CA LYS A 90 2.90 3.40 0.69
C LYS A 90 1.60 2.66 0.99
N LEU A 91 0.94 2.17 -0.05
CA LEU A 91 -0.22 1.31 0.05
C LEU A 91 0.23 -0.12 -0.23
N LEU A 92 0.04 -1.00 0.74
CA LEU A 92 0.39 -2.41 0.69
C LEU A 92 -0.88 -3.25 0.60
N LEU A 93 -1.12 -3.81 -0.58
CA LEU A 93 -2.29 -4.64 -0.88
C LEU A 93 -1.90 -6.12 -0.83
N PHE A 94 -2.50 -6.87 0.09
CA PHE A 94 -2.35 -8.32 0.18
C PHE A 94 -3.50 -9.02 -0.52
N THR A 95 -3.19 -9.97 -1.41
CA THR A 95 -4.15 -10.67 -2.27
C THR A 95 -3.79 -12.13 -2.42
N SER A 96 -4.73 -12.97 -2.87
CA SER A 96 -4.40 -14.32 -3.35
C SER A 96 -3.45 -14.23 -4.56
N PRO A 97 -2.49 -15.15 -4.76
CA PRO A 97 -1.51 -15.08 -5.86
C PRO A 97 -2.14 -14.91 -7.25
N GLU A 98 -3.33 -15.49 -7.45
CA GLU A 98 -4.06 -15.48 -8.71
C GLU A 98 -4.88 -14.19 -8.93
N GLN A 99 -4.85 -13.23 -8.00
CA GLN A 99 -5.60 -11.99 -8.13
C GLN A 99 -5.05 -11.15 -9.30
N PRO A 100 -5.86 -10.88 -10.34
CA PRO A 100 -5.43 -10.05 -11.45
C PRO A 100 -5.47 -8.56 -11.10
N ASN A 101 -4.73 -7.77 -11.88
CA ASN A 101 -4.83 -6.30 -11.89
C ASN A 101 -4.58 -5.63 -10.53
N THR A 102 -3.72 -6.20 -9.68
CA THR A 102 -3.46 -5.67 -8.33
C THR A 102 -2.95 -4.22 -8.35
N ASP A 103 -2.18 -3.84 -9.38
CA ASP A 103 -1.72 -2.46 -9.59
C ASP A 103 -2.86 -1.46 -9.84
N ILE A 104 -3.95 -1.89 -10.49
CA ILE A 104 -5.14 -1.06 -10.70
C ILE A 104 -5.92 -0.96 -9.39
N VAL A 105 -6.07 -2.08 -8.69
CA VAL A 105 -6.78 -2.14 -7.41
C VAL A 105 -6.13 -1.22 -6.37
N VAL A 106 -4.81 -1.30 -6.20
CA VAL A 106 -4.10 -0.47 -5.20
C VAL A 106 -4.11 1.02 -5.57
N ARG A 107 -4.07 1.38 -6.87
CA ARG A 107 -4.23 2.77 -7.33
C ARG A 107 -5.63 3.31 -7.01
N ARG A 108 -6.67 2.49 -7.19
CA ARG A 108 -8.03 2.88 -6.80
C ARG A 108 -8.16 3.08 -5.28
N CYS A 109 -7.48 2.25 -4.47
CA CYS A 109 -7.39 2.49 -3.02
C CYS A 109 -6.73 3.83 -2.69
N TYR A 110 -5.71 4.24 -3.46
CA TYR A 110 -5.07 5.55 -3.30
C TYR A 110 -6.01 6.72 -3.66
N GLU A 111 -6.81 6.58 -4.71
CA GLU A 111 -7.84 7.58 -5.06
C GLU A 111 -8.86 7.74 -3.92
N ILE A 112 -9.36 6.62 -3.39
CA ILE A 112 -10.27 6.60 -2.23
C ILE A 112 -9.62 7.24 -1.00
N TYR A 113 -8.33 6.98 -0.75
CA TYR A 113 -7.56 7.65 0.31
C TYR A 113 -7.50 9.17 0.09
N GLY A 114 -7.23 9.61 -1.13
CA GLY A 114 -7.27 11.03 -1.49
C GLY A 114 -8.63 11.67 -1.22
N ASP A 115 -9.71 11.00 -1.61
CA ASP A 115 -11.07 11.54 -1.52
C ASP A 115 -11.60 11.67 -0.09
N PHE A 116 -11.31 10.69 0.77
CA PHE A 116 -11.90 10.65 2.12
C PHE A 116 -10.94 11.00 3.24
N VAL A 117 -9.63 10.82 3.05
CA VAL A 117 -8.63 11.06 4.11
C VAL A 117 -7.93 12.39 3.87
N VAL A 118 -7.33 12.59 2.70
CA VAL A 118 -6.55 13.80 2.41
C VAL A 118 -7.43 15.06 2.34
N LYS A 119 -8.64 14.94 1.78
CA LYS A 119 -9.60 16.05 1.71
C LYS A 119 -10.35 16.30 3.03
N ASN A 120 -10.15 15.49 4.06
CA ASN A 120 -10.82 15.68 5.34
C ASN A 120 -10.06 16.72 6.20
N PRO A 121 -10.63 17.92 6.45
CA PRO A 121 -9.93 18.99 7.18
C PRO A 121 -9.67 18.63 8.66
N PHE A 122 -10.33 17.61 9.20
CA PHE A 122 -10.15 17.15 10.57
C PHE A 122 -9.14 16.01 10.71
N TYR A 123 -8.61 15.49 9.60
CA TYR A 123 -7.60 14.45 9.64
C TYR A 123 -6.20 15.07 9.82
N ALA A 124 -5.54 14.73 10.91
CA ALA A 124 -4.13 15.06 11.10
C ALA A 124 -3.25 14.10 10.29
N MET A 125 -2.46 14.66 9.36
CA MET A 125 -1.53 13.89 8.55
C MET A 125 -0.57 13.07 9.41
N GLU A 126 -0.12 11.93 8.88
CA GLU A 126 0.79 10.98 9.56
C GLU A 126 0.20 10.25 10.78
N MET A 127 -1.02 10.55 11.21
CA MET A 127 -1.72 9.88 12.32
C MET A 127 -2.57 8.69 11.82
N PRO A 128 -2.94 7.73 12.70
CA PRO A 128 -3.82 6.63 12.34
C PRO A 128 -5.15 7.12 11.72
N ILE A 129 -5.52 6.54 10.58
CA ILE A 129 -6.73 6.88 9.84
C ILE A 129 -7.94 6.25 10.53
N ARG A 130 -8.78 7.09 11.11
CA ARG A 130 -10.06 6.71 11.76
C ARG A 130 -11.22 7.43 11.07
N VAL A 131 -11.39 7.19 9.78
CA VAL A 131 -12.39 7.87 8.93
C VAL A 131 -13.39 6.84 8.42
N GLU A 132 -14.59 6.82 8.98
CA GLU A 132 -15.58 5.79 8.62
C GLU A 132 -15.99 5.81 7.14
N LYS A 133 -16.06 6.98 6.51
CA LYS A 133 -16.40 7.10 5.09
C LYS A 133 -15.34 6.41 4.22
N PHE A 134 -14.07 6.52 4.60
CA PHE A 134 -12.97 5.82 3.95
C PHE A 134 -13.13 4.31 4.09
N ASP A 135 -13.42 3.83 5.31
CA ASP A 135 -13.67 2.42 5.57
C ASP A 135 -14.85 1.86 4.75
N ARG A 136 -15.98 2.56 4.73
CA ARG A 136 -17.14 2.13 3.93
C ARG A 136 -16.82 2.06 2.44
N SER A 137 -16.13 3.08 1.91
CA SER A 137 -15.77 3.11 0.49
C SER A 137 -14.78 2.01 0.11
N LEU A 138 -13.78 1.72 0.94
CA LEU A 138 -12.86 0.60 0.71
C LEU A 138 -13.59 -0.74 0.77
N GLY A 139 -14.45 -0.93 1.77
CA GLY A 139 -15.24 -2.16 1.91
C GLY A 139 -16.11 -2.43 0.67
N ALA A 140 -16.85 -1.41 0.21
CA ALA A 140 -17.70 -1.53 -0.98
C ALA A 140 -16.92 -1.83 -2.27
N TYR A 141 -15.66 -1.39 -2.36
CA TYR A 141 -14.82 -1.62 -3.54
C TYR A 141 -14.09 -2.97 -3.50
N LEU A 142 -13.52 -3.34 -2.35
CA LEU A 142 -12.63 -4.49 -2.22
C LEU A 142 -13.36 -5.80 -1.87
N VAL A 143 -14.55 -5.70 -1.27
CA VAL A 143 -15.41 -6.85 -0.99
C VAL A 143 -16.47 -6.89 -2.09
N ARG A 144 -16.34 -7.82 -3.04
CA ARG A 144 -17.44 -8.08 -3.98
C ARG A 144 -18.59 -8.77 -3.24
N PRO A 145 -19.85 -8.40 -3.49
CA PRO A 145 -20.97 -9.26 -3.13
C PRO A 145 -20.78 -10.57 -3.91
N GLY A 146 -20.74 -11.70 -3.19
CA GLY A 146 -20.80 -13.02 -3.78
C GLY A 146 -22.15 -13.30 -4.43
#